data_AF-A0A4Q7LZU1-F1
#
_entry.id   AF-A0A4Q7LZU1-F1
#
_cell.length_a   1.000
_cell.length_b   1.000
_cell.length_c   1.000
_cell.angle_alpha   90.00
_cell.angle_beta   90.00
_cell.angle_gamma   90.00
#
_symmetry.space_group_name_H-M   'P 1'
#
loop_
_entity.id
_entity.type
_entity.pdbx_description
1 polymer ?
#
loop_
_entity_poly.entity_id
_entity_poly.type
_entity_poly.pdbx_seq_one_letter_code
_entity_poly.pdbx_strand_id
1 'polypeptide(L)'
;MLRHAGRAVPWVLVAVAAVGVAGLLALVRWRPWTLWPLEGVAVGLLAAAVGWCLDEPAAAVVDVTPRGIAWRTAARSAGVAVLLAAWATGVWFARDGLFGHPGYVLLQGGGAAAVAVAWTTWRRVGGEATPGGRWAVVVVPLTSAWALVRPFEASAPVFPFADQGWAASAAGWVAAGLGAATVLAVVLVRDGRGSVR
;
A
#
# COMPACT_ATOMS: atom_id res chain seq x y z
N MET A 1 1.11 19.94 -11.45
CA MET A 1 1.15 18.68 -10.67
C MET A 1 2.05 17.64 -11.31
N LEU A 2 1.87 17.28 -12.60
CA LEU A 2 2.69 16.27 -13.29
C LEU A 2 4.21 16.48 -13.20
N ARG A 3 4.70 17.72 -13.43
CA ARG A 3 6.13 18.06 -13.29
C ARG A 3 6.67 17.83 -11.88
N HIS A 4 5.85 18.07 -10.86
CA HIS A 4 6.22 17.80 -9.46
C HIS A 4 6.26 16.29 -9.21
N ALA A 5 5.23 15.55 -9.62
CA ALA A 5 5.19 14.09 -9.53
C ALA A 5 6.42 13.44 -10.19
N GLY A 6 6.82 13.92 -11.38
CA GLY A 6 8.00 13.44 -12.10
C GLY A 6 9.32 13.56 -11.34
N ARG A 7 9.42 14.46 -10.35
CA ARG A 7 10.63 14.70 -9.56
C ARG A 7 10.53 14.23 -8.11
N ALA A 8 9.33 14.30 -7.54
CA ALA A 8 9.07 14.03 -6.14
C ALA A 8 8.87 12.54 -5.86
N VAL A 9 8.33 11.78 -6.83
CA VAL A 9 8.13 10.34 -6.69
C VAL A 9 9.45 9.62 -7.00
N PRO A 10 9.87 8.65 -6.15
CA PRO A 10 11.06 7.86 -6.40
C PRO A 10 10.78 6.79 -7.47
N TRP A 11 10.68 7.20 -8.74
CA TRP A 11 10.25 6.35 -9.85
C TRP A 11 11.04 5.06 -10.01
N VAL A 12 12.34 5.08 -9.70
CA VAL A 12 13.17 3.86 -9.70
C VAL A 12 12.67 2.86 -8.65
N LEU A 13 12.40 3.30 -7.41
CA LEU A 13 11.85 2.43 -6.37
C LEU A 13 10.43 1.95 -6.72
N VAL A 14 9.61 2.81 -7.32
CA VAL A 14 8.27 2.44 -7.82
C VAL A 14 8.37 1.35 -8.87
N ALA A 15 9.26 1.49 -9.85
CA ALA A 15 9.46 0.50 -10.90
C ALA A 15 9.96 -0.84 -10.33
N VAL A 16 10.97 -0.79 -9.45
CA VAL A 16 11.51 -1.99 -8.78
C VAL A 16 10.44 -2.68 -7.94
N ALA A 17 9.66 -1.94 -7.16
CA ALA A 17 8.59 -2.50 -6.34
C ALA A 17 7.46 -3.07 -7.20
N ALA A 18 7.08 -2.39 -8.29
CA ALA A 18 6.07 -2.88 -9.23
C ALA A 18 6.49 -4.21 -9.87
N VAL A 19 7.75 -4.31 -10.32
CA VAL A 19 8.32 -5.56 -10.85
C VAL A 19 8.39 -6.64 -9.76
N GLY A 20 8.81 -6.28 -8.54
CA GLY A 20 8.88 -7.21 -7.42
C GLY A 20 7.51 -7.79 -7.06
N VAL A 21 6.48 -6.94 -6.94
CA VAL A 21 5.09 -7.34 -6.70
C VAL A 21 4.58 -8.27 -7.81
N ALA A 22 4.77 -7.89 -9.07
CA ALA A 22 4.36 -8.71 -10.20
C ALA A 22 5.10 -10.05 -10.24
N GLY A 23 6.40 -10.05 -9.93
CA GLY A 23 7.24 -11.25 -9.84
C GLY A 23 6.78 -12.21 -8.74
N LEU A 24 6.44 -11.69 -7.55
CA LEU A 24 5.90 -12.48 -6.45
C LEU A 24 4.57 -13.14 -6.83
N LEU A 25 3.64 -12.39 -7.44
CA LEU A 25 2.37 -12.95 -7.91
C LEU A 25 2.55 -13.95 -9.05
N ALA A 26 3.54 -13.74 -9.93
CA ALA A 26 3.90 -14.71 -10.97
C ALA A 26 4.45 -16.03 -10.37
N LEU A 27 5.22 -15.94 -9.27
CA LEU A 27 5.68 -17.11 -8.53
C LEU A 27 4.52 -17.85 -7.86
N VAL A 28 3.59 -17.12 -7.22
CA VAL A 28 2.34 -17.71 -6.68
C VAL A 28 1.57 -18.44 -7.78
N ARG A 29 1.40 -17.82 -8.95
CA ARG A 29 0.75 -18.46 -10.11
C ARG A 29 1.44 -19.77 -10.52
N TRP A 30 2.77 -19.80 -10.53
CA TRP A 30 3.53 -20.96 -10.97
C TRP A 30 3.41 -22.15 -10.03
N ARG A 31 3.40 -21.91 -8.71
CA ARG A 31 3.32 -22.96 -7.67
C ARG A 31 2.41 -22.52 -6.53
N PRO A 32 1.08 -22.44 -6.74
CA PRO A 32 0.16 -21.82 -5.79
C PRO A 32 0.14 -22.53 -4.45
N TRP A 33 0.17 -23.87 -4.44
CA TRP A 33 0.13 -24.66 -3.21
C TRP A 33 1.33 -24.46 -2.27
N THR A 34 2.51 -24.14 -2.79
CA THR A 34 3.75 -23.99 -1.98
C THR A 34 4.17 -22.55 -1.81
N LEU A 35 3.87 -21.68 -2.78
CA LEU A 35 4.34 -20.30 -2.81
C LEU A 35 3.26 -19.28 -2.45
N TRP A 36 2.05 -19.71 -2.06
CA TRP A 36 0.97 -18.82 -1.63
C TRP A 36 1.39 -17.76 -0.58
N PRO A 37 2.32 -17.98 0.38
CA PRO A 37 2.66 -16.94 1.35
C PRO A 37 3.32 -15.72 0.71
N LEU A 38 3.87 -15.85 -0.50
CA LEU A 38 4.43 -14.73 -1.26
C LEU A 38 3.37 -13.68 -1.62
N GLU A 39 2.09 -14.02 -1.60
CA GLU A 39 0.99 -13.05 -1.72
C GLU A 39 1.05 -12.02 -0.59
N GLY A 40 1.13 -12.47 0.66
CA GLY A 40 1.21 -11.57 1.82
C GLY A 40 2.49 -10.73 1.81
N VAL A 41 3.62 -11.31 1.35
CA VAL A 41 4.86 -10.56 1.12
C VAL A 41 4.65 -9.46 0.06
N ALA A 42 3.94 -9.79 -1.03
CA ALA A 42 3.63 -8.84 -2.10
C ALA A 42 2.72 -7.70 -1.62
N VAL A 43 1.72 -8.00 -0.78
CA VAL A 43 0.87 -6.98 -0.12
C VAL A 43 1.73 -6.07 0.77
N GLY A 44 2.65 -6.63 1.55
CA GLY A 44 3.61 -5.87 2.36
C GLY A 44 4.51 -4.97 1.53
N LEU A 45 5.08 -5.49 0.46
CA LEU A 45 5.94 -4.74 -0.47
C LEU A 45 5.18 -3.61 -1.15
N LEU A 46 3.93 -3.85 -1.59
CA LEU A 46 3.04 -2.84 -2.14
C LEU A 46 2.81 -1.71 -1.12
N ALA A 47 2.42 -2.06 0.11
CA ALA A 47 2.19 -1.09 1.18
C ALA A 47 3.45 -0.28 1.53
N ALA A 48 4.62 -0.92 1.55
CA ALA A 48 5.91 -0.25 1.76
C ALA A 48 6.22 0.75 0.65
N ALA A 49 6.05 0.35 -0.61
CA ALA A 49 6.31 1.19 -1.77
C ALA A 49 5.34 2.38 -1.87
N VAL A 50 4.09 2.19 -1.46
CA VAL A 50 3.12 3.30 -1.30
C VAL A 50 3.62 4.29 -0.25
N GLY A 51 4.20 3.82 0.86
CA GLY A 51 4.84 4.69 1.85
C GLY A 51 5.98 5.52 1.26
N TRP A 52 6.90 4.90 0.52
CA TRP A 52 8.01 5.61 -0.13
C TRP A 52 7.56 6.64 -1.16
N CYS A 53 6.45 6.38 -1.88
CA CYS A 53 5.87 7.37 -2.79
C CYS A 53 5.57 8.70 -2.09
N LEU A 54 5.26 8.65 -0.79
CA LEU A 54 4.83 9.80 0.00
C LEU A 54 5.97 10.47 0.78
N ASP A 55 7.19 9.93 0.77
CA ASP A 55 8.36 10.47 1.48
C ASP A 55 8.91 11.76 0.86
N GLU A 56 9.13 12.79 1.66
CA GLU A 56 9.56 14.13 1.22
C GLU A 56 10.93 14.54 1.78
N PRO A 57 12.04 13.88 1.38
CA PRO A 57 13.36 14.14 1.95
C PRO A 57 13.85 15.59 1.74
N ALA A 58 13.28 16.31 0.78
CA ALA A 58 13.67 17.67 0.42
C ALA A 58 12.55 18.72 0.59
N ALA A 59 11.49 18.44 1.37
CA ALA A 59 10.35 19.36 1.53
C ALA A 59 10.76 20.79 1.93
N ALA A 60 11.78 20.92 2.79
CA ALA A 60 12.25 22.21 3.28
C ALA A 60 13.12 23.00 2.28
N VAL A 61 13.69 22.35 1.26
CA VAL A 61 14.70 22.96 0.37
C VAL A 61 14.11 23.38 -0.99
N VAL A 62 12.98 22.79 -1.40
CA VAL A 62 12.51 22.87 -2.80
C VAL A 62 11.27 23.75 -2.99
N ASP A 63 10.47 24.00 -1.95
CA ASP A 63 9.21 24.72 -2.09
C ASP A 63 9.39 26.25 -1.93
N VAL A 64 9.63 26.91 -3.06
CA VAL A 64 9.62 28.39 -3.20
C VAL A 64 8.21 28.97 -2.92
N THR A 65 7.17 28.12 -2.94
CA THR A 65 5.81 28.44 -2.48
C THR A 65 5.30 27.30 -1.60
N PRO A 66 4.89 27.54 -0.35
CA PRO A 66 4.43 26.49 0.54
C PRO A 66 3.12 25.88 0.00
N ARG A 67 3.16 24.61 -0.41
CA ARG A 67 1.97 23.87 -0.84
C ARG A 67 1.43 23.03 0.34
N GLY A 68 0.12 23.09 0.56
CA GLY A 68 -0.56 22.30 1.60
C GLY A 68 -0.36 20.79 1.40
N ILE A 69 -0.54 20.00 2.47
CA ILE A 69 -0.23 18.56 2.43
C ILE A 69 -1.14 17.82 1.44
N ALA A 70 -2.39 18.25 1.30
CA ALA A 70 -3.35 17.68 0.36
C ALA A 70 -2.85 17.73 -1.08
N TRP A 71 -2.30 18.88 -1.50
CA TRP A 71 -1.76 19.04 -2.84
C TRP A 71 -0.53 18.15 -3.07
N ARG A 72 0.38 18.09 -2.09
CA ARG A 72 1.60 17.29 -2.17
C ARG A 72 1.31 15.78 -2.20
N THR A 73 0.40 15.32 -1.33
CA THR A 73 -0.09 13.93 -1.33
C THR A 73 -0.78 13.58 -2.65
N ALA A 74 -1.62 14.48 -3.19
CA ALA A 74 -2.27 14.27 -4.48
C ALA A 74 -1.26 14.24 -5.65
N ALA A 75 -0.20 15.04 -5.62
CA ALA A 75 0.82 14.98 -6.66
C ALA A 75 1.61 13.66 -6.64
N ARG A 76 1.85 13.11 -5.44
CA ARG A 76 2.61 11.87 -5.24
C ARG A 76 1.79 10.59 -5.41
N SER A 77 0.45 10.68 -5.38
CA SER A 77 -0.44 9.55 -5.64
C SER A 77 -0.31 8.99 -7.07
N ALA A 78 0.35 9.71 -7.99
CA ALA A 78 0.72 9.16 -9.29
C ALA A 78 1.58 7.88 -9.17
N GLY A 79 2.54 7.84 -8.23
CA GLY A 79 3.33 6.63 -7.96
C GLY A 79 2.48 5.50 -7.39
N VAL A 80 1.56 5.84 -6.48
CA VAL A 80 0.58 4.89 -5.89
C VAL A 80 -0.32 4.30 -6.97
N ALA A 81 -0.80 5.12 -7.92
CA ALA A 81 -1.62 4.66 -9.03
C ALA A 81 -0.88 3.66 -9.92
N VAL A 82 0.40 3.90 -10.22
CA VAL A 82 1.24 2.95 -10.98
C VAL A 82 1.41 1.64 -10.21
N LEU A 83 1.66 1.69 -8.91
CA LEU A 83 1.77 0.49 -8.07
C LEU A 83 0.47 -0.32 -8.01
N LEU A 84 -0.68 0.36 -7.87
CA LEU A 84 -1.99 -0.29 -7.88
C LEU A 84 -2.32 -0.89 -9.25
N ALA A 85 -1.94 -0.23 -10.35
CA ALA A 85 -2.08 -0.79 -11.68
C ALA A 85 -1.21 -2.04 -11.86
N ALA A 86 0.03 -2.04 -11.37
CA ALA A 86 0.90 -3.21 -11.37
C ALA A 86 0.33 -4.35 -10.51
N TRP A 87 -0.20 -4.04 -9.32
CA TRP A 87 -0.91 -5.00 -8.47
C TRP A 87 -2.11 -5.63 -9.18
N ALA A 88 -3.02 -4.81 -9.72
CA ALA A 88 -4.20 -5.28 -10.43
C ALA A 88 -3.85 -6.14 -11.65
N THR A 89 -2.81 -5.74 -12.39
CA THR A 89 -2.29 -6.50 -13.53
C THR A 89 -1.71 -7.84 -13.08
N GLY A 90 -0.91 -7.85 -12.01
CA GLY A 90 -0.34 -9.06 -11.42
C GLY A 90 -1.42 -10.02 -10.94
N VAL A 91 -2.44 -9.53 -10.24
CA VAL A 91 -3.60 -10.32 -9.79
C VAL A 91 -4.37 -10.89 -10.98
N TRP A 92 -4.62 -10.08 -12.01
CA TRP A 92 -5.30 -10.54 -13.22
C TRP A 92 -4.55 -11.68 -13.90
N PHE A 93 -3.22 -11.58 -14.03
CA PHE A 93 -2.41 -12.64 -14.62
C PHE A 93 -2.25 -13.86 -13.71
N ALA A 94 -2.30 -13.68 -12.39
CA ALA A 94 -2.18 -14.76 -11.42
C ALA A 94 -3.51 -15.44 -11.08
N ARG A 95 -4.65 -14.94 -11.58
CA ARG A 95 -6.02 -15.34 -11.18
C ARG A 95 -6.27 -16.84 -11.11
N ASP A 96 -5.69 -17.62 -12.02
CA ASP A 96 -5.87 -19.07 -12.07
C ASP A 96 -5.16 -19.79 -10.90
N GLY A 97 -4.13 -19.17 -10.33
CA GLY A 97 -3.40 -19.65 -9.15
C GLY A 97 -3.87 -19.05 -7.82
N LEU A 98 -4.86 -18.15 -7.83
CA LEU A 98 -5.39 -17.50 -6.63
C LEU A 98 -6.64 -18.21 -6.08
N PHE A 99 -6.71 -19.54 -6.25
CA PHE A 99 -7.78 -20.40 -5.71
C PHE A 99 -9.21 -19.93 -6.04
N GLY A 100 -9.42 -19.30 -7.22
CA GLY A 100 -10.74 -18.78 -7.60
C GLY A 100 -11.15 -17.48 -6.89
N HIS A 101 -10.23 -16.83 -6.18
CA HIS A 101 -10.48 -15.67 -5.34
C HIS A 101 -9.72 -14.38 -5.72
N PRO A 102 -9.48 -14.07 -7.02
CA PRO A 102 -8.65 -12.92 -7.42
C PRO A 102 -9.25 -11.57 -6.96
N GLY A 103 -10.57 -11.45 -6.87
CA GLY A 103 -11.23 -10.23 -6.40
C GLY A 103 -10.93 -9.91 -4.93
N TYR A 104 -10.77 -10.92 -4.10
CA TYR A 104 -10.39 -10.72 -2.70
C TYR A 104 -8.94 -10.29 -2.58
N VAL A 105 -8.02 -10.93 -3.31
CA VAL A 105 -6.60 -10.54 -3.38
C VAL A 105 -6.46 -9.08 -3.87
N LEU A 106 -7.21 -8.71 -4.92
CA LEU A 106 -7.24 -7.33 -5.41
C LEU A 106 -7.59 -6.34 -4.27
N LEU A 107 -8.59 -6.69 -3.48
CA LEU A 107 -9.06 -5.89 -2.34
C LEU A 107 -8.03 -5.81 -1.20
N GLN A 108 -7.28 -6.88 -0.92
CA GLN A 108 -6.21 -6.84 0.10
C GLN A 108 -5.13 -5.80 -0.26
N GLY A 109 -4.65 -5.82 -1.51
CA GLY A 109 -3.66 -4.84 -1.96
C GLY A 109 -4.20 -3.40 -1.96
N GLY A 110 -5.46 -3.20 -2.36
CA GLY A 110 -6.13 -1.90 -2.27
C GLY A 110 -6.27 -1.39 -0.82
N GLY A 111 -6.69 -2.27 0.09
CA GLY A 111 -6.80 -1.96 1.52
C GLY A 111 -5.45 -1.61 2.15
N ALA A 112 -4.41 -2.41 1.86
CA ALA A 112 -3.06 -2.18 2.34
C ALA A 112 -2.47 -0.84 1.83
N ALA A 113 -2.70 -0.51 0.55
CA ALA A 113 -2.32 0.77 -0.01
C ALA A 113 -3.05 1.93 0.68
N ALA A 114 -4.36 1.82 0.93
CA ALA A 114 -5.11 2.85 1.64
C ALA A 114 -4.57 3.08 3.07
N VAL A 115 -4.29 2.01 3.81
CA VAL A 115 -3.67 2.07 5.15
C VAL A 115 -2.31 2.77 5.09
N ALA A 116 -1.47 2.41 4.12
CA ALA A 116 -0.16 3.04 3.96
C ALA A 116 -0.28 4.55 3.65
N VAL A 117 -1.18 4.96 2.74
CA VAL A 117 -1.43 6.38 2.44
C VAL A 117 -1.91 7.13 3.68
N ALA A 118 -2.88 6.57 4.42
CA ALA A 118 -3.43 7.21 5.60
C ALA A 118 -2.37 7.37 6.70
N TRP A 119 -1.63 6.30 7.01
CA TRP A 119 -0.57 6.31 8.01
C TRP A 119 0.53 7.31 7.67
N THR A 120 1.11 7.22 6.47
CA THR A 120 2.21 8.11 6.08
C THR A 120 1.75 9.58 5.99
N THR A 121 0.54 9.85 5.52
CA THR A 121 0.00 11.22 5.49
C THR A 121 -0.21 11.75 6.91
N TRP A 122 -0.73 10.94 7.84
CA TRP A 122 -0.86 11.32 9.24
C TRP A 122 0.49 11.65 9.88
N ARG A 123 1.52 10.80 9.66
CA ARG A 123 2.88 11.05 10.14
C ARG A 123 3.49 12.32 9.54
N ARG A 124 3.24 12.60 8.26
CA ARG A 124 3.69 13.84 7.59
C ARG A 124 3.03 15.09 8.15
N VAL A 125 1.73 15.05 8.46
CA VAL A 125 1.07 16.15 9.19
C VAL A 125 1.69 16.35 10.57
N GLY A 126 2.17 15.28 11.21
CA GLY A 126 2.93 15.34 12.46
C GLY A 126 4.37 15.84 12.33
N GLY A 127 4.81 16.29 11.15
CA GLY A 127 6.14 16.85 10.91
C GLY A 127 7.21 15.84 10.47
N GLU A 128 6.87 14.57 10.29
CA GLU A 128 7.83 13.57 9.81
C GLU A 128 7.97 13.66 8.28
N ALA A 129 9.14 14.04 7.78
CA ALA A 129 9.36 14.21 6.34
C ALA A 129 9.35 12.88 5.57
N THR A 130 9.88 11.80 6.15
CA THR A 130 10.07 10.50 5.46
C THR A 130 9.58 9.29 6.28
N PRO A 131 8.27 9.21 6.60
CA PRO A 131 7.73 8.11 7.39
C PRO A 131 7.69 6.75 6.67
N GLY A 132 7.77 6.74 5.33
CA GLY A 132 7.71 5.57 4.47
C GLY A 132 8.83 4.57 4.74
N GLY A 133 10.05 5.05 5.02
CA GLY A 133 11.16 4.18 5.43
C GLY A 133 10.85 3.36 6.69
N ARG A 134 10.35 4.00 7.76
CA ARG A 134 9.96 3.31 9.01
C ARG A 134 8.77 2.38 8.79
N TRP A 135 7.79 2.82 8.01
CA TRP A 135 6.65 2.00 7.64
C TRP A 135 7.08 0.72 6.92
N ALA A 136 7.97 0.83 5.93
CA ALA A 136 8.48 -0.31 5.17
C ALA A 136 9.19 -1.35 6.05
N VAL A 137 10.04 -0.89 6.98
CA VAL A 137 10.77 -1.76 7.93
C VAL A 137 9.83 -2.59 8.80
N VAL A 138 8.62 -2.10 9.07
CA VAL A 138 7.63 -2.81 9.90
C VAL A 138 6.69 -3.66 9.05
N VAL A 139 6.11 -3.08 8.00
CA VAL A 139 4.99 -3.71 7.27
C VAL A 139 5.43 -4.94 6.48
N VAL A 140 6.63 -4.92 5.87
CA VAL A 140 7.13 -6.06 5.08
C VAL A 140 7.37 -7.29 5.96
N PRO A 141 8.16 -7.24 7.05
CA PRO A 141 8.34 -8.42 7.89
C PRO A 141 7.05 -8.82 8.60
N LEU A 142 6.20 -7.88 9.01
CA LEU A 142 4.93 -8.21 9.67
C LEU A 142 4.01 -9.01 8.75
N THR A 143 3.79 -8.52 7.52
CA THR A 143 2.93 -9.22 6.54
C THR A 143 3.54 -10.55 6.09
N SER A 144 4.86 -10.61 5.93
CA SER A 144 5.58 -11.86 5.64
C SER A 144 5.40 -12.88 6.76
N ALA A 145 5.62 -12.46 8.01
CA ALA A 145 5.42 -13.32 9.18
C ALA A 145 3.96 -13.76 9.33
N TRP A 146 3.00 -12.86 9.08
CA TRP A 146 1.58 -13.20 9.14
C TRP A 146 1.17 -14.21 8.07
N ALA A 147 1.69 -14.07 6.85
CA ALA A 147 1.45 -15.01 5.77
C ALA A 147 2.07 -16.38 6.06
N LEU A 148 3.24 -16.43 6.70
CA LEU A 148 3.92 -17.70 7.01
C LEU A 148 3.36 -18.40 8.24
N VAL A 149 3.18 -17.67 9.34
CA VAL A 149 2.77 -18.23 10.65
C VAL A 149 1.25 -18.39 10.75
N ARG A 150 0.49 -17.58 10.00
CA ARG A 150 -0.98 -17.62 9.96
C ARG A 150 -1.63 -17.49 11.34
N PRO A 151 -1.21 -16.51 12.15
CA PRO A 151 -1.78 -16.38 13.48
C PRO A 151 -3.29 -16.10 13.35
N PHE A 152 -4.07 -16.74 14.21
CA PHE A 152 -5.52 -16.58 14.28
C PHE A 152 -6.29 -16.98 13.01
N GLU A 153 -5.76 -17.88 12.18
CA GLU A 153 -6.43 -18.34 10.95
C GLU A 153 -7.91 -18.73 11.15
N ALA A 154 -8.23 -19.36 12.29
CA ALA A 154 -9.59 -19.78 12.63
C ALA A 154 -10.57 -18.62 12.88
N SER A 155 -10.08 -17.42 13.20
CA SER A 155 -10.92 -16.29 13.65
C SER A 155 -10.74 -15.03 12.80
N ALA A 156 -9.53 -14.78 12.31
CA ALA A 156 -9.16 -13.59 11.54
C ALA A 156 -8.14 -13.95 10.45
N PRO A 157 -8.55 -14.68 9.39
CA PRO A 157 -7.66 -15.06 8.31
C PRO A 157 -7.28 -13.81 7.48
N VAL A 158 -6.11 -13.21 7.76
CA VAL A 158 -5.64 -12.03 7.00
C VAL A 158 -5.25 -12.40 5.58
N PHE A 159 -4.51 -13.50 5.44
CA PHE A 159 -4.08 -14.10 4.17
C PHE A 159 -4.62 -15.55 4.10
N PRO A 160 -5.88 -15.73 3.67
CA PRO A 160 -6.51 -17.05 3.56
C PRO A 160 -5.81 -17.94 2.52
N PHE A 161 -5.99 -19.25 2.65
CA PHE A 161 -5.40 -20.27 1.78
C PHE A 161 -6.48 -21.25 1.32
N ALA A 162 -6.35 -21.76 0.09
CA ALA A 162 -7.33 -22.64 -0.55
C ALA A 162 -8.74 -22.03 -0.50
N ASP A 163 -9.76 -22.74 -0.03
CA ASP A 163 -11.16 -22.33 -0.20
C ASP A 163 -11.79 -21.68 1.05
N GLN A 164 -11.01 -21.45 2.12
CA GLN A 164 -11.55 -21.02 3.42
C GLN A 164 -11.12 -19.61 3.83
N GLY A 165 -11.99 -18.91 4.57
CA GLY A 165 -11.64 -17.65 5.22
C GLY A 165 -11.65 -16.40 4.35
N TRP A 166 -11.88 -16.52 3.04
CA TRP A 166 -11.86 -15.39 2.09
C TRP A 166 -12.84 -14.27 2.39
N ALA A 167 -14.09 -14.60 2.73
CA ALA A 167 -15.10 -13.59 3.06
C ALA A 167 -14.75 -12.81 4.35
N ALA A 168 -14.23 -13.50 5.37
CA ALA A 168 -13.79 -12.87 6.62
C ALA A 168 -12.55 -11.98 6.40
N SER A 169 -11.58 -12.46 5.63
CA SER A 169 -10.42 -11.68 5.18
C SER A 169 -10.87 -10.40 4.48
N ALA A 170 -11.77 -10.53 3.49
CA ALA A 170 -12.28 -9.42 2.71
C ALA A 170 -12.98 -8.38 3.58
N ALA A 171 -13.83 -8.81 4.53
CA ALA A 171 -14.47 -7.92 5.48
C ALA A 171 -13.45 -7.14 6.32
N GLY A 172 -12.38 -7.82 6.80
CA GLY A 172 -11.29 -7.18 7.53
C GLY A 172 -10.56 -6.12 6.71
N TRP A 173 -10.22 -6.43 5.46
CA TRP A 173 -9.55 -5.50 4.54
C TRP A 173 -10.45 -4.34 4.09
N VAL A 174 -11.76 -4.57 3.91
CA VAL A 174 -12.74 -3.50 3.68
C VAL A 174 -12.80 -2.57 4.88
N ALA A 175 -12.94 -3.12 6.08
CA ALA A 175 -12.99 -2.32 7.32
C ALA A 175 -11.70 -1.51 7.51
N ALA A 176 -10.53 -2.12 7.28
CA ALA A 176 -9.24 -1.43 7.33
C ALA A 176 -9.15 -0.31 6.28
N GLY A 177 -9.58 -0.56 5.04
CA GLY A 177 -9.59 0.42 3.96
C GLY A 177 -10.52 1.61 4.24
N LEU A 178 -11.74 1.35 4.72
CA LEU A 178 -12.69 2.41 5.10
C LEU A 178 -12.20 3.21 6.30
N GLY A 179 -11.64 2.55 7.32
CA GLY A 179 -11.00 3.20 8.46
C GLY A 179 -9.84 4.11 8.02
N ALA A 180 -8.97 3.61 7.14
CA ALA A 180 -7.87 4.39 6.57
C ALA A 180 -8.36 5.59 5.77
N ALA A 181 -9.38 5.43 4.92
CA ALA A 181 -9.97 6.53 4.15
C ALA A 181 -10.55 7.61 5.08
N THR A 182 -11.18 7.20 6.18
CA THR A 182 -11.74 8.11 7.19
C THR A 182 -10.63 8.91 7.88
N VAL A 183 -9.57 8.22 8.33
CA VAL A 183 -8.39 8.88 8.92
C VAL A 183 -7.77 9.86 7.93
N LEU A 184 -7.57 9.45 6.67
CA LEU A 184 -7.02 10.32 5.63
C LEU A 184 -7.89 11.56 5.43
N ALA A 185 -9.21 11.42 5.31
CA ALA A 185 -10.13 12.56 5.17
C ALA A 185 -10.03 13.53 6.36
N VAL A 186 -10.02 13.01 7.59
CA VAL A 186 -9.89 13.84 8.81
C VAL A 186 -8.56 14.59 8.83
N VAL A 187 -7.46 13.90 8.49
CA VAL A 187 -6.10 14.49 8.46
C VAL A 187 -6.02 15.62 7.43
N LEU A 188 -6.54 15.40 6.22
CA LEU A 188 -6.52 16.40 5.15
C LEU A 188 -7.40 17.63 5.48
N VAL A 189 -8.56 17.43 6.10
CA VAL A 189 -9.45 18.53 6.53
C VAL A 189 -8.83 19.36 7.64
N ARG A 190 -8.13 18.74 8.59
CA ARG A 190 -7.46 19.45 9.69
C ARG A 190 -6.31 20.33 9.19
N ASP A 191 -5.48 19.81 8.27
CA ASP A 191 -4.38 20.57 7.68
C ASP A 191 -4.88 21.82 6.93
N GLY A 192 -5.93 21.67 6.11
CA GLY A 192 -6.49 22.79 5.33
C GLY A 192 -7.10 23.92 6.16
N ARG A 193 -7.49 23.65 7.41
CA ARG A 193 -7.98 24.70 8.35
C ARG A 193 -6.84 25.44 9.04
N GLY A 194 -5.66 24.82 9.16
CA GLY A 194 -4.48 25.43 9.80
C GLY A 194 -3.80 26.49 8.93
N SER A 195 -3.95 26.42 7.61
CA SER A 195 -3.29 27.32 6.64
C SER A 195 -4.02 28.65 6.38
N VAL A 196 -5.10 28.96 7.12
CA VAL A 196 -5.92 30.19 6.96
C VAL A 196 -5.72 31.16 8.13
N ARG A 197 -4.59 31.11 8.82
CA ARG A 197 -4.21 32.06 9.88
C ARG A 197 -2.89 32.72 9.52
#